data_AF-A0A2V6Z131-F1
#
_entry.id   AF-A0A2V6Z131-F1
#
_cell.length_a   1.000
_cell.length_b   1.000
_cell.length_c   1.000
_cell.angle_alpha   90.00
_cell.angle_beta   90.00
_cell.angle_gamma   90.00
#
_symmetry.space_group_name_H-M   'P 1'
#
loop_
_entity.id
_entity.type
_entity.pdbx_description
1 polymer ?
#
loop_
_entity_poly.entity_id
_entity_poly.type
_entity_poly.pdbx_seq_one_letter_code
_entity_poly.pdbx_strand_id
1 'polypeptide(L)' 'MELRVGDRLSDETVEWEVIAPPYSTAGGRIVHARVQRINEPDSWEIRSWDASKRIGVGRAATEGGKP' A
#
# COMPACT_ATOMS: atom_id res chain seq x y z
N MET A 1 6.87 7.68 3.00
CA MET A 1 5.99 6.92 2.09
C MET A 1 4.55 7.17 2.51
N GLU A 2 3.65 7.58 1.60
CA GLU A 2 2.22 7.73 1.89
C GLU A 2 1.45 6.70 1.05
N LEU A 3 0.99 5.63 1.70
CA LEU A 3 0.05 4.67 1.11
C LEU A 3 -1.38 5.19 1.32
N ARG A 4 -2.31 4.81 0.46
CA ARG A 4 -3.72 5.18 0.57
C ARG A 4 -4.60 3.96 0.37
N VAL A 5 -5.83 4.03 0.84
CA VAL A 5 -6.84 3.00 0.51
C VAL A 5 -7.08 3.03 -0.99
N GLY A 6 -7.16 1.83 -1.60
CA GLY A 6 -7.27 1.63 -3.05
C GLY A 6 -5.92 1.64 -3.79
N ASP A 7 -4.81 1.84 -3.07
CA ASP A 7 -3.49 1.76 -3.68
C ASP A 7 -3.12 0.31 -3.95
N ARG A 8 -2.57 0.03 -5.14
CA ARG A 8 -2.21 -1.33 -5.57
C ARG A 8 -0.71 -1.55 -5.44
N LEU A 9 -0.37 -2.55 -4.64
CA LEU A 9 0.98 -3.06 -4.53
C LEU A 9 1.13 -4.29 -5.42
N SER A 10 1.93 -4.16 -6.46
CA SER A 10 2.38 -5.28 -7.25
C SER A 10 3.63 -5.86 -6.60
N ASP A 11 3.48 -7.02 -5.98
CA ASP A 11 4.60 -7.86 -5.59
C ASP A 11 4.99 -8.74 -6.78
N GLU A 12 6.19 -9.32 -6.76
CA GLU A 12 6.74 -10.12 -7.87
C GLU A 12 5.87 -11.32 -8.28
N THR A 13 4.93 -11.74 -7.42
CA THR A 13 4.02 -12.87 -7.68
C THR A 13 2.53 -12.52 -7.55
N VAL A 14 2.17 -11.47 -6.80
CA VAL A 14 0.77 -11.21 -6.43
C VAL A 14 0.46 -9.72 -6.36
N GLU A 15 -0.73 -9.35 -6.81
CA GLU A 15 -1.28 -8.00 -6.65
C GLU A 15 -2.09 -7.88 -5.36
N TRP A 16 -1.79 -6.83 -4.62
CA TRP A 16 -2.39 -6.49 -3.35
C TRP A 16 -3.05 -5.13 -3.44
N GLU A 17 -4.20 -4.97 -2.81
CA GLU A 17 -4.89 -3.68 -2.70
C GLU A 17 -4.96 -3.25 -1.24
N VAL A 18 -4.65 -1.98 -0.97
CA VAL A 18 -4.77 -1.41 0.37
C VAL A 18 -6.25 -1.22 0.70
N ILE A 19 -6.76 -1.96 1.67
CA ILE A 19 -8.17 -1.94 2.06
C ILE A 19 -8.47 -1.07 3.30
N ALA A 20 -7.43 -0.57 3.98
CA ALA A 20 -7.58 0.26 5.17
C ALA A 20 -6.52 1.37 5.23
N PRO A 21 -6.84 2.52 5.84
CA PRO A 21 -5.92 3.65 5.92
C PRO A 21 -4.65 3.23 6.68
N PRO A 22 -3.47 3.45 6.10
CA PRO A 22 -2.22 3.10 6.76
C PRO A 22 -1.95 4.01 7.94
N TYR A 23 -1.28 3.46 8.95
CA TYR A 23 -0.86 4.16 10.14
C TYR A 23 0.62 3.93 10.38
N SER A 24 1.29 4.90 10.99
CA SER A 24 2.71 4.80 11.29
C SER A 24 2.95 4.51 12.78
N THR A 25 3.93 3.66 13.04
CA THR A 25 4.41 3.31 14.38
C THR A 25 5.89 3.67 14.49
N ALA A 26 6.48 3.43 15.67
CA ALA A 26 7.89 3.74 15.95
C ALA A 26 8.26 5.21 15.59
N GLY A 27 7.39 6.16 15.96
CA GLY A 27 7.60 7.59 15.70
C GLY A 27 7.57 7.99 14.23
N GLY A 28 6.87 7.23 13.37
CA GLY A 28 6.82 7.49 11.94
C GLY A 28 7.82 6.68 11.12
N ARG A 29 8.65 5.84 11.77
CA ARG A 29 9.67 5.03 11.10
C ARG A 29 9.09 3.81 10.40
N ILE A 30 7.99 3.26 10.89
CA ILE A 30 7.38 2.07 10.28
C ILE A 30 5.96 2.42 9.88
N VAL A 31 5.62 2.21 8.61
CA VAL A 31 4.27 2.39 8.07
C VAL A 31 3.62 1.02 7.97
N HIS A 32 2.43 0.87 8.56
CA HIS A 32 1.61 -0.34 8.47
C HIS A 32 0.41 -0.06 7.58
N ALA A 33 0.13 -0.94 6.61
CA ALA A 33 -1.09 -0.91 5.82
C ALA A 33 -1.74 -2.29 5.80
N ARG A 34 -3.07 -2.30 5.84
CA ARG A 34 -3.84 -3.52 5.62
C ARG A 34 -4.04 -3.69 4.13
N VAL A 35 -3.56 -4.81 3.61
CA VAL A 35 -3.65 -5.16 2.20
C VAL A 35 -4.44 -6.44 2.04
N GLN A 36 -5.12 -6.59 0.91
CA GLN A 36 -5.90 -7.77 0.54
C GLN A 36 -5.46 -8.23 -0.84
N ARG A 37 -5.37 -9.55 -1.07
CA ARG A 37 -5.08 -10.06 -2.42
C ARG A 37 -6.25 -9.75 -3.34
N ILE A 38 -5.95 -9.21 -4.52
CA ILE A 38 -6.99 -8.94 -5.53
C ILE A 38 -7.67 -10.23 -5.99
N ASN A 39 -6.90 -11.32 -6.09
CA ASN A 39 -7.43 -12.64 -6.49
C ASN A 39 -8.10 -13.42 -5.34
N GLU A 40 -7.85 -13.05 -4.09
CA GLU A 40 -8.32 -13.77 -2.90
C GLU A 40 -8.77 -12.79 -1.81
N PRO A 41 -10.02 -12.30 -1.86
CA PRO A 41 -10.50 -11.29 -0.90
C PRO A 41 -10.58 -11.80 0.55
N ASP A 42 -10.61 -13.10 0.79
CA ASP A 42 -10.55 -13.63 2.16
C ASP A 42 -9.14 -13.48 2.77
N SER A 43 -8.12 -13.43 1.91
CA SER A 43 -6.70 -13.32 2.27
C SER A 43 -6.29 -11.85 2.41
N TRP A 44 -6.51 -11.29 3.60
CA TRP A 44 -5.95 -10.00 4.00
C TRP A 44 -4.77 -10.16 4.96
N GLU A 45 -3.79 -9.26 4.83
CA GLU A 45 -2.61 -9.22 5.70
C GLU A 45 -2.25 -7.77 6.05
N ILE A 46 -1.53 -7.58 7.15
CA ILE A 46 -0.96 -6.28 7.52
C ILE A 46 0.50 -6.30 7.09
N ARG A 47 0.84 -5.51 6.07
CA ARG A 47 2.23 -5.29 5.68
C ARG A 47 2.78 -4.04 6.35
N SER A 48 4.04 -4.12 6.76
CA SER A 48 4.77 -3.04 7.38
C SER A 48 6.05 -2.73 6.61
N TRP A 49 6.29 -1.45 6.37
CA TRP A 49 7.46 -0.96 5.64
C TRP A 49 8.21 0.05 6.50
N ASP A 50 9.53 0.05 6.40
CA ASP A 50 10.31 1.17 6.91
C ASP A 50 9.99 2.40 6.05
N ALA A 51 9.74 3.55 6.67
CA ALA A 51 9.41 4.81 6.00
C ALA A 51 10.53 5.26 5.04
N SER A 52 11.75 4.76 5.26
CA SER A 52 12.92 4.98 4.42
C SER A 52 13.00 4.03 3.22
N LYS A 53 12.24 2.92 3.21
CA LYS A 53 12.20 2.00 2.07
C LYS A 53 11.28 2.55 0.97
N ARG A 54 11.78 2.52 -0.26
CA ARG A 54 11.03 2.89 -1.47
C ARG A 54 10.34 1.64 -2.01
N ILE A 55 9.04 1.50 -1.76
CA ILE A 55 8.23 0.42 -2.34
C ILE A 55 7.72 0.88 -3.71
N GLY A 56 7.80 -0.01 -4.70
CA GLY A 56 7.16 0.17 -6.00
C GLY A 56 5.66 0.09 -5.84
N VAL A 57 5.03 1.21 -5.54
CA VAL A 57 3.58 1.33 -5.48
C VAL A 57 3.09 1.57 -6.90
N GLY A 58 2.36 0.61 -7.46
CA GLY A 58 1.73 0.72 -8.76
C GLY A 58 0.52 1.63 -8.67
N ARG A 59 0.73 2.93 -8.45
CA ARG A 59 -0.35 3.91 -8.58
C ARG A 59 -0.74 3.92 -10.05
N ALA A 60 -1.90 3.35 -10.39
CA ALA A 60 -2.61 3.79 -11.56
C ALA A 60 -2.82 5.30 -11.37
N ALA A 61 -2.02 6.10 -12.06
CA ALA A 61 -2.22 7.52 -12.16
C ALA A 61 -3.59 7.72 -12.82
N THR A 62 -4.65 7.79 -12.02
CA THR A 62 -5.84 8.48 -12.48
C THR A 62 -5.43 9.94 -12.47
N GLU A 63 -5.24 10.44 -13.68
CA GLU A 63 -4.83 11.78 -14.04
C GLU A 63 -5.58 12.82 -13.20
N GLY A 64 -4.86 13.49 -12.29
CA GLY A 64 -5.28 14.73 -11.65
C GLY A 64 -4.36 15.83 -12.13
N GLY A 65 -4.62 16.31 -13.34
CA GLY A 65 -3.86 17.37 -13.99
C GLY A 65 -3.87 18.70 -13.21
N LYS A 66 -2.70 19.35 -13.30
CA LYS A 66 -2.35 20.78 -13.19
C LYS A 66 -3.51 21.81 -13.30
N PRO A 67 -3.35 23.00 -12.71
CA PRO A 67 -2.61 24.06 -13.41
C PRO A 67 -1.35 24.58 -12.72
#